data_AF-A0A662KMU5-F1
#
_entry.id   AF-A0A662KMU5-F1
#
_cell.length_a   1.000
_cell.length_b   1.000
_cell.length_c   1.000
_cell.angle_alpha   90.00
_cell.angle_beta   90.00
_cell.angle_gamma   90.00
#
_symmetry.space_group_name_H-M   'P 1'
#
loop_
_entity.id
_entity.type
_entity.pdbx_description
1 polymer ?
#
loop_
_entity_poly.entity_id
_entity_poly.type
_entity_poly.pdbx_seq_one_letter_code
_entity_poly.pdbx_strand_id
1 'polypeptide(L)' 'MELEELKTLIKETVKKAIKEVLEEERINIILASLPYVSEEEMKDIMKTYGKPPAKKEKAYTEEIEI' A
#
# COMPACT_ATOMS: atom_id res chain seq x y z
N MET A 1 13.90 -15.85 -31.48
CA MET A 1 12.85 -14.91 -31.04
C MET A 1 12.17 -15.46 -29.78
N GLU A 2 11.56 -16.64 -29.85
CA GLU A 2 10.79 -17.25 -28.75
C GLU A 2 11.53 -17.39 -27.40
N LEU A 3 12.82 -17.79 -27.39
CA LEU A 3 13.58 -17.93 -26.14
C LEU A 3 13.85 -16.59 -25.44
N GLU A 4 14.09 -15.53 -26.22
CA GLU A 4 14.41 -14.21 -25.66
C GLU A 4 13.14 -13.50 -25.16
N GLU A 5 12.02 -13.73 -25.83
CA GLU A 5 10.68 -13.32 -25.38
C GLU A 5 10.30 -14.02 -24.07
N LEU A 6 10.52 -15.33 -23.96
CA LEU A 6 10.25 -16.08 -22.73
C LEU A 6 11.10 -15.58 -21.54
N LYS A 7 12.39 -15.31 -21.76
CA LYS A 7 13.25 -14.74 -20.72
C LYS A 7 12.78 -13.37 -20.27
N THR A 8 12.33 -12.54 -21.20
CA THR A 8 11.80 -11.21 -20.91
C THR A 8 10.53 -11.30 -20.07
N LEU A 9 9.59 -12.17 -20.47
CA LEU A 9 8.35 -12.42 -19.74
C LEU A 9 8.64 -12.86 -18.29
N ILE A 10 9.50 -13.86 -18.10
CA ILE A 10 9.87 -14.35 -16.76
C ILE A 10 10.46 -13.21 -15.91
N LYS A 11 11.37 -12.43 -16.47
CA LYS A 11 12.01 -11.31 -15.77
C LYS A 11 10.97 -10.27 -15.33
N GLU A 12 10.02 -9.94 -16.20
CA GLU A 12 8.97 -8.97 -15.90
C GLU A 12 7.99 -9.48 -14.86
N THR A 13 7.55 -10.74 -14.97
CA THR A 13 6.68 -11.39 -13.98
C THR A 13 7.33 -11.42 -12.61
N VAL A 14 8.60 -11.86 -12.53
CA VAL A 14 9.34 -11.91 -11.26
C VAL A 14 9.53 -10.49 -10.69
N LYS A 15 9.86 -9.51 -11.53
CA LYS A 15 10.02 -8.12 -11.09
C LYS A 15 8.70 -7.54 -10.55
N LYS A 16 7.57 -7.85 -11.20
CA LYS A 16 6.24 -7.41 -10.76
C LYS A 16 5.90 -8.02 -9.40
N ALA A 17 6.05 -9.34 -9.25
CA ALA A 17 5.79 -10.03 -7.98
C ALA A 17 6.65 -9.49 -6.83
N ILE A 18 7.95 -9.26 -7.05
CA ILE A 18 8.83 -8.68 -6.03
C ILE A 18 8.38 -7.26 -5.67
N LYS A 19 7.99 -6.45 -6.66
CA LYS A 19 7.54 -5.08 -6.43
C LYS A 19 6.28 -5.04 -5.56
N GLU A 20 5.30 -5.88 -5.86
CA GLU A 20 4.04 -5.98 -5.09
C GLU A 20 4.32 -6.31 -3.62
N VAL A 21 5.14 -7.34 -3.36
CA VAL A 21 5.52 -7.71 -1.99
C VAL A 21 6.22 -6.57 -1.26
N LEU A 22 7.13 -5.85 -1.93
CA LEU A 22 7.81 -4.70 -1.31
C LEU A 22 6.87 -3.52 -1.03
N GLU A 23 5.87 -3.29 -1.87
CA GLU A 23 4.87 -2.24 -1.64
C GLU A 23 3.97 -2.58 -0.43
N GLU A 24 3.53 -3.83 -0.31
CA GLU A 24 2.78 -4.32 0.84
C GLU A 24 3.58 -4.22 2.14
N GLU A 25 4.81 -4.72 2.14
CA GLU A 25 5.67 -4.70 3.32
C GLU A 25 6.00 -3.27 3.75
N ARG A 26 6.17 -2.34 2.79
CA ARG A 26 6.37 -0.93 3.10
C ARG A 26 5.16 -0.34 3.85
N ILE A 27 3.94 -0.66 3.44
CA ILE A 27 2.72 -0.20 4.14
C ILE A 27 2.66 -0.82 5.53
N ASN A 28 2.93 -2.12 5.65
CA ASN A 28 2.94 -2.82 6.94
C ASN A 28 3.94 -2.20 7.92
N ILE A 29 5.14 -1.86 7.47
CA ILE A 29 6.16 -1.18 8.28
C ILE A 29 5.67 0.19 8.74
N ILE A 30 5.06 0.98 7.85
CA ILE A 30 4.51 2.29 8.21
C ILE A 30 3.45 2.13 9.30
N LEU A 31 2.50 1.21 9.12
CA LEU A 31 1.43 0.97 10.09
C LEU A 31 1.97 0.47 11.43
N ALA A 32 2.94 -0.44 11.41
CA ALA A 32 3.59 -0.96 12.62
C ALA A 32 4.39 0.11 13.37
N SER A 33 4.85 1.15 12.66
CA SER A 33 5.57 2.28 13.26
C SER A 33 4.67 3.33 13.91
N LEU A 34 3.35 3.30 13.63
CA LEU A 34 2.43 4.28 14.19
C LEU A 34 2.24 4.05 15.70
N PRO A 35 2.26 5.10 16.52
CA PRO A 35 1.97 4.97 17.93
C PRO A 35 0.51 4.57 18.14
N TYR A 36 0.25 3.87 19.24
CA TYR A 36 -1.12 3.68 19.70
C TYR A 36 -1.75 5.04 20.00
N VAL A 37 -3.02 5.21 19.61
CA VAL A 37 -3.82 6.40 19.87
C VAL A 37 -5.14 5.95 20.48
N SER A 38 -5.43 6.42 21.68
CA SER A 38 -6.70 6.18 22.37
C SER A 38 -7.86 6.96 21.72
N GLU A 39 -9.10 6.62 22.07
CA GLU A 39 -10.28 7.34 21.57
C GLU A 39 -10.32 8.81 22.01
N GLU A 40 -9.80 9.13 23.19
CA GLU A 40 -9.73 10.49 23.71
C GLU A 40 -8.70 11.31 22.91
N GLU A 41 -7.50 10.77 22.72
CA GLU A 41 -6.46 11.41 21.89
C GLU A 41 -6.94 11.59 20.44
N MET A 42 -7.67 10.61 19.89
CA MET A 42 -8.24 10.74 18.55
C MET A 42 -9.27 11.88 18.46
N LYS A 43 -10.10 12.09 19.49
CA LYS A 43 -11.04 13.22 19.54
C LYS A 43 -10.31 14.55 19.57
N ASP A 44 -9.23 14.65 20.34
CA ASP A 44 -8.41 15.86 20.42
C ASP A 44 -7.66 16.17 19.12
N ILE A 45 -7.14 15.13 18.44
CA ILE A 45 -6.56 15.24 17.10
C ILE A 45 -7.61 15.78 16.12
N MET A 46 -8.83 15.21 16.10
CA MET A 46 -9.90 15.67 15.22
C MET A 46 -10.36 17.09 15.52
N LYS A 47 -10.34 17.50 16.79
CA LYS A 47 -10.67 18.88 17.19
C LYS A 47 -9.62 19.86 16.72
N THR A 48 -8.34 19.48 16.80
CA THR A 48 -7.20 20.35 16.46
C THR A 48 -7.00 20.46 14.95
N TYR A 49 -7.07 19.33 14.22
CA TYR A 49 -6.71 19.24 12.81
C TYR A 49 -7.91 19.07 11.87
N GLY A 50 -9.12 18.91 12.42
CA GLY A 50 -10.32 18.57 11.66
C GLY A 50 -10.51 17.07 11.47
N LYS A 51 -11.66 16.69 10.93
CA LYS A 51 -11.97 15.28 10.64
C LYS A 51 -11.38 14.89 9.28
N PRO A 52 -10.87 13.66 9.14
CA PRO A 52 -10.53 13.13 7.84
C PRO A 52 -11.76 13.12 6.92
N PRO A 53 -11.58 13.26 5.60
CA PRO A 53 -12.69 13.26 4.65
C PRO A 53 -13.52 11.97 4.75
N ALA A 54 -14.85 12.12 4.74
CA ALA A 54 -15.79 11.00 4.89
C ALA A 54 -15.71 9.99 3.73
N LYS A 55 -15.34 10.46 2.54
CA LYS A 55 -14.87 9.59 1.48
C LYS A 55 -13.39 9.31 1.74
N LYS A 56 -13.08 8.06 2.06
CA LYS A 56 -11.75 7.52 1.81
C LYS A 56 -11.55 7.60 0.31
N GLU A 57 -10.91 8.66 -0.18
CA GLU A 57 -10.22 8.53 -1.46
C GLU A 57 -9.25 7.39 -1.26
N LYS A 58 -9.39 6.33 -2.07
CA LYS A 58 -8.47 5.21 -2.00
C LYS A 58 -7.10 5.79 -2.36
N ALA A 59 -6.25 6.00 -1.34
CA ALA A 59 -4.91 6.51 -1.55
C ALA A 59 -4.06 5.55 -2.41
N TYR A 60 -4.49 4.28 -2.46
CA TYR A 60 -3.96 3.23 -3.31
C TYR A 60 -5.09 2.26 -3.68
N THR A 61 -5.20 1.90 -4.97
CA THR A 61 -6.09 0.85 -5.48
C THR A 61 -5.32 0.09 -6.56
N GLU A 62 -5.29 -1.23 -6.46
CA GLU A 62 -4.81 -2.11 -7.52
C GLU A 62 -5.94 -3.08 -7.89
N GLU A 63 -6.20 -3.24 -9.18
CA GLU A 63 -7.04 -4.31 -9.70
C GLU A 63 -6.14 -5.50 -10.01
N ILE A 64 -6.32 -6.59 -9.27
CA ILE A 64 -5.65 -7.86 -9.57
C ILE A 64 -6.54 -8.59 -10.57
N GLU A 65 -6.14 -8.63 -11.85
CA GLU A 65 -6.71 -9.57 -12.80
C GLU A 65 -6.25 -10.99 -12.42
N ILE A 66 -7.22 -11.85 -12.09
CA ILE A 66 -7.03 -13.29 -11.84
C ILE A 66 -7.21 -14.03 -13.16
#